data_AF-A0A225M0T9-F1
#
_entry.id   AF-A0A225M0T9-F1
#
_cell.length_a   1.000
_cell.length_b   1.000
_cell.length_c   1.000
_cell.angle_alpha   90.00
_cell.angle_beta   90.00
_cell.angle_gamma   90.00
#
_symmetry.space_group_name_H-M   'P 1'
#
loop_
_entity.id
_entity.type
_entity.pdbx_description
1 polymer ?
#
loop_
_entity_poly.entity_id
_entity_poly.type
_entity_poly.pdbx_seq_one_letter_code
_entity_poly.pdbx_strand_id
1 'polypeptide(L)'
;MNEQTNEIGQRLDVDSDILRVFSVLSAGGIAICPNRVGYGIWGGSPAALERIYRQKGRGPHKRNALITDEAGQREIHDLDPRRQAMVECVTVDHDLPMGVIAKYHRDHPLLQKVDPELLRASTADGTIGMLLNGGRIHSAIGKLSREALHPVFGSSANLSGTGTKFRLEDVQPEIRAIADIELNYGLRPCHLYQRSSTIINFEDMTVVRMGSCYELIADALKRHFNVDLPVDQGRDVNPSGHLQEFRLRDFTEESPV
;
A
#
# COMPACT_ATOMS: atom_id res chain seq x y z
N MET A 1 36.64 -13.41 25.70
CA MET A 1 35.49 -12.66 26.25
C MET A 1 35.56 -11.30 25.59
N ASN A 2 34.76 -11.05 24.54
CA ASN A 2 34.81 -9.75 23.86
C ASN A 2 34.17 -8.73 24.79
N GLU A 3 34.91 -7.69 25.13
CA GLU A 3 34.36 -6.49 25.78
C GLU A 3 33.28 -5.92 24.87
N GLN A 4 32.02 -6.03 25.31
CA GLN A 4 30.94 -5.27 24.70
C GLN A 4 31.17 -3.80 25.06
N THR A 5 31.53 -3.00 24.07
CA THR A 5 31.60 -1.54 24.24
C THR A 5 30.19 -1.01 24.51
N ASN A 6 30.05 -0.11 25.49
CA ASN A 6 28.79 0.58 25.81
C ASN A 6 28.39 1.63 24.74
N GLU A 7 28.91 1.51 23.52
CA GLU A 7 28.57 2.40 22.42
C GLU A 7 27.17 2.04 21.92
N ILE A 8 26.21 2.91 22.23
CA ILE A 8 24.86 2.82 21.66
C ILE A 8 24.97 3.28 20.21
N GLY A 9 24.83 2.35 19.27
CA GLY A 9 24.68 2.68 17.85
C GLY A 9 23.50 3.64 17.64
N GLN A 10 23.57 4.46 16.59
CA GLN A 10 22.53 5.45 16.29
C GLN A 10 21.14 4.81 16.20
N ARG A 11 20.21 5.29 17.03
CA ARG A 11 18.80 4.85 16.99
C ARG A 11 18.05 5.52 15.84
N LEU A 12 16.99 4.89 15.38
CA LEU A 12 16.10 5.45 14.35
C LEU A 12 15.40 6.72 14.86
N ASP A 13 15.45 7.79 14.07
CA ASP A 13 14.67 9.01 14.27
C ASP A 13 13.47 9.02 13.32
N VAL A 14 12.44 8.27 13.72
CA VAL A 14 11.26 8.01 12.88
C VAL A 14 10.47 9.28 12.59
N ASP A 15 10.39 10.20 13.55
CA ASP A 15 9.61 11.43 13.38
C ASP A 15 10.30 12.39 12.40
N SER A 16 11.62 12.56 12.50
CA SER A 16 12.39 13.31 11.51
C SER A 16 12.28 12.69 10.12
N ASP A 17 12.38 11.37 10.00
CA ASP A 17 12.25 10.66 8.74
C ASP A 17 10.88 10.85 8.08
N ILE A 18 9.79 10.81 8.86
CA ILE A 18 8.43 11.09 8.36
C ILE A 18 8.36 12.49 7.73
N LEU A 19 8.90 13.51 8.41
CA LEU A 19 8.90 14.88 7.91
C LEU A 19 9.75 15.04 6.65
N ARG A 20 10.94 14.42 6.59
CA ARG A 20 11.80 14.44 5.40
C ARG A 20 11.11 13.77 4.21
N VAL A 21 10.51 12.60 4.41
CA VAL A 21 9.77 11.89 3.36
C VAL A 21 8.60 12.72 2.86
N PHE A 22 7.79 13.27 3.76
CA PHE A 22 6.65 14.09 3.35
C PHE A 22 7.08 15.36 2.60
N SER A 23 8.18 16.00 3.02
CA SER A 23 8.77 17.14 2.32
C SER A 23 9.18 16.79 0.89
N VAL A 24 9.82 15.63 0.68
CA VAL A 24 10.22 15.16 -0.66
C VAL A 24 9.00 14.89 -1.53
N LEU A 25 8.00 14.18 -0.99
CA LEU A 25 6.75 13.87 -1.71
C LEU A 25 5.98 15.14 -2.08
N SER A 26 5.94 16.14 -1.19
CA SER A 26 5.29 17.44 -1.41
C SER A 26 6.01 18.27 -2.47
N ALA A 27 7.34 18.14 -2.57
CA ALA A 27 8.15 18.77 -3.63
C ALA A 27 8.06 18.01 -4.97
N GLY A 28 7.23 16.97 -5.07
CA GLY A 28 7.04 16.18 -6.29
C GLY A 28 8.08 15.07 -6.50
N GLY A 29 8.90 14.76 -5.50
CA GLY A 29 9.88 13.68 -5.51
C GLY A 29 9.29 12.30 -5.22
N ILE A 30 10.18 11.30 -5.22
CA ILE A 30 9.89 9.87 -5.04
C ILE A 30 10.57 9.37 -3.78
N ALA A 31 9.83 8.63 -2.95
CA ALA A 31 10.36 8.04 -1.72
C ALA A 31 10.32 6.50 -1.79
N ILE A 32 11.38 5.85 -1.32
CA ILE A 32 11.37 4.43 -0.97
C ILE A 32 11.32 4.30 0.55
N CYS A 33 10.25 3.69 1.05
CA CYS A 33 9.94 3.66 2.47
C CYS A 33 9.57 2.26 2.97
N PRO A 34 9.90 1.94 4.23
CA PRO A 34 9.59 0.65 4.83
C PRO A 34 8.12 0.59 5.28
N ASN A 35 7.40 -0.45 4.85
CA ASN A 35 6.09 -0.86 5.39
C ASN A 35 6.20 -2.17 6.16
N ARG A 36 5.18 -2.52 6.95
CA ARG A 36 5.05 -3.81 7.63
C ARG A 36 5.14 -4.99 6.64
N VAL A 37 4.55 -4.80 5.45
CA VAL A 37 4.44 -5.80 4.37
C VAL A 37 5.58 -5.76 3.32
N GLY A 38 6.65 -5.00 3.55
CA GLY A 38 7.78 -4.84 2.62
C GLY A 38 8.11 -3.38 2.33
N TYR A 39 9.02 -3.12 1.40
CA TYR A 39 9.35 -1.76 0.96
C TYR A 39 8.36 -1.26 -0.09
N GLY A 40 7.92 -0.01 0.04
CA GLY A 40 7.07 0.71 -0.89
C GLY A 40 7.83 1.82 -1.62
N ILE A 41 7.39 2.15 -2.83
CA ILE A 41 7.82 3.31 -3.60
C ILE A 41 6.62 4.24 -3.80
N TRP A 42 6.78 5.50 -3.40
CA TRP A 42 5.70 6.47 -3.26
C TRP A 42 5.99 7.73 -4.05
N GLY A 43 4.93 8.37 -4.54
CA GLY A 43 4.99 9.67 -5.21
C GLY A 43 3.69 10.44 -4.99
N GLY A 44 3.79 11.78 -4.99
CA GLY A 44 2.64 12.67 -4.82
C GLY A 44 2.40 13.62 -5.99
N SER A 45 2.99 13.34 -7.15
CA SER A 45 2.83 14.14 -8.36
C SER A 45 2.64 13.24 -9.59
N PRO A 46 2.00 13.73 -10.67
CA PRO A 46 1.87 13.00 -11.92
C PRO A 46 3.23 12.55 -12.47
N ALA A 47 4.22 13.45 -12.49
CA ALA A 47 5.56 13.17 -12.97
C ALA A 47 6.28 12.08 -12.15
N ALA A 48 6.14 12.10 -10.82
CA ALA A 48 6.70 11.06 -9.96
C ALA A 48 6.07 9.69 -10.27
N LEU A 49 4.76 9.64 -10.39
CA LEU A 49 4.03 8.38 -10.60
C LEU A 49 4.23 7.83 -12.00
N GLU A 50 4.29 8.67 -13.04
CA GLU A 50 4.68 8.27 -14.39
C GLU A 50 6.08 7.64 -14.38
N ARG A 51 7.06 8.29 -13.74
CA ARG A 51 8.44 7.77 -13.61
C ARG A 51 8.47 6.43 -12.88
N ILE A 52 7.69 6.28 -11.81
CA ILE A 52 7.52 5.02 -11.09
C ILE A 52 6.91 3.94 -12.00
N TYR A 53 5.82 4.23 -12.73
CA TYR A 53 5.17 3.28 -13.65
C TYR A 53 6.15 2.78 -14.71
N ARG A 54 6.83 3.71 -15.37
CA ARG A 54 7.79 3.43 -16.44
C ARG A 54 8.95 2.58 -15.92
N GLN A 55 9.60 3.01 -14.83
CA GLN A 55 10.77 2.32 -14.30
C GLN A 55 10.43 0.91 -13.79
N LYS A 56 9.23 0.71 -13.24
CA LYS A 56 8.78 -0.61 -12.80
C LYS A 56 8.37 -1.54 -13.94
N GLY A 57 8.28 -1.06 -15.19
CA GLY A 57 7.66 -1.81 -16.28
C GLY A 57 6.22 -2.22 -15.94
N ARG A 58 5.45 -1.31 -15.32
CA ARG A 58 4.11 -1.60 -14.80
C ARG A 58 3.08 -1.49 -15.92
N GLY A 59 2.32 -2.56 -16.14
CA GLY A 59 1.24 -2.58 -17.12
C GLY A 59 0.05 -1.70 -16.72
N PRO A 60 -0.72 -1.17 -17.69
CA PRO A 60 -1.83 -0.25 -17.44
C PRO A 60 -3.05 -0.88 -16.74
N HIS A 61 -3.16 -2.20 -16.64
CA HIS A 61 -4.15 -2.86 -15.77
C HIS A 61 -3.84 -2.72 -14.27
N LYS A 62 -2.63 -2.31 -13.87
CA LYS A 62 -2.24 -2.23 -12.45
C LYS A 62 -2.50 -0.84 -11.87
N ARG A 63 -3.25 -0.75 -10.78
CA ARG A 63 -3.55 0.51 -10.06
C ARG A 63 -2.59 0.77 -8.90
N ASN A 64 -2.28 2.02 -8.59
CA ASN A 64 -1.59 2.37 -7.34
C ASN A 64 -2.59 2.49 -6.18
N ALA A 65 -2.14 2.20 -4.97
CA ALA A 65 -2.94 2.44 -3.78
C ALA A 65 -2.76 3.87 -3.31
N LEU A 66 -3.83 4.50 -2.83
CA LEU A 66 -3.76 5.75 -2.08
C LEU A 66 -3.15 5.44 -0.70
N ILE A 67 -2.13 6.22 -0.31
CA ILE A 67 -1.54 6.17 1.02
C ILE A 67 -2.39 7.05 1.93
N THR A 68 -2.99 6.44 2.95
CA THR A 68 -3.85 7.13 3.91
C THR A 68 -3.74 6.51 5.31
N ASP A 69 -4.27 7.21 6.31
CA ASP A 69 -4.50 6.71 7.66
C ASP A 69 -5.93 6.17 7.81
N GLU A 70 -6.24 5.61 8.99
CA GLU A 70 -7.54 5.03 9.28
C GLU A 70 -8.67 6.07 9.22
N ALA A 71 -8.39 7.32 9.59
CA ALA A 71 -9.34 8.42 9.46
C ALA A 71 -9.62 8.73 7.98
N GLY A 72 -8.59 8.87 7.15
CA GLY A 72 -8.77 9.12 5.72
C GLY A 72 -9.46 7.97 5.00
N GLN A 73 -9.23 6.73 5.41
CA GLN A 73 -10.01 5.61 4.88
C GLN A 73 -11.50 5.76 5.16
N ARG A 74 -11.90 6.12 6.39
CA ARG A 74 -13.31 6.32 6.75
C ARG A 74 -13.93 7.51 6.02
N GLU A 75 -13.15 8.57 5.80
CA GLU A 75 -13.62 9.77 5.09
C GLU A 75 -13.77 9.51 3.58
N ILE A 76 -12.94 8.65 3.00
CA ILE A 76 -12.88 8.46 1.54
C ILE A 76 -13.69 7.26 1.08
N HIS A 77 -13.60 6.10 1.74
CA HIS A 77 -14.35 4.92 1.31
C HIS A 77 -15.83 5.01 1.70
N ASP A 78 -16.69 4.69 0.74
CA ASP A 78 -18.13 4.52 0.92
C ASP A 78 -18.40 3.06 1.31
N LEU A 79 -18.44 2.80 2.62
CA LEU A 79 -18.70 1.48 3.20
C LEU A 79 -19.90 1.54 4.13
N ASP A 80 -20.75 0.51 4.05
CA ASP A 80 -21.78 0.33 5.07
C ASP A 80 -21.14 0.00 6.45
N PRO A 81 -21.89 0.17 7.56
CA PRO A 81 -21.36 -0.03 8.90
C PRO A 81 -20.78 -1.43 9.15
N ARG A 82 -21.33 -2.47 8.50
CA ARG A 82 -20.86 -3.85 8.68
C ARG A 82 -19.51 -4.04 7.99
N ARG A 83 -19.33 -3.53 6.78
CA ARG A 83 -18.05 -3.60 6.05
C ARG A 83 -16.98 -2.75 6.72
N GLN A 84 -17.33 -1.56 7.23
CA GLN A 84 -16.40 -0.75 8.00
C GLN A 84 -15.95 -1.47 9.28
N ALA A 85 -16.88 -2.13 10.00
CA ALA A 85 -16.54 -2.93 11.17
C ALA A 85 -15.61 -4.12 10.84
N MET A 86 -15.77 -4.75 9.68
CA MET A 86 -14.84 -5.80 9.22
C MET A 86 -13.42 -5.25 9.00
N VAL A 87 -13.29 -4.09 8.35
CA VAL A 87 -12.00 -3.43 8.15
C VAL A 87 -11.34 -3.14 9.50
N GLU A 88 -12.06 -2.51 10.42
CA GLU A 88 -11.54 -2.13 11.74
C GLU A 88 -11.19 -3.34 12.60
N CYS A 89 -12.01 -4.40 12.57
CA CYS A 89 -11.69 -5.65 13.26
C CYS A 89 -10.32 -6.20 12.83
N VAL A 90 -10.03 -6.16 11.52
CA VAL A 90 -8.74 -6.63 11.00
C VAL A 90 -7.61 -5.66 11.33
N THR A 91 -7.79 -4.37 11.05
CA THR A 91 -6.68 -3.42 11.04
C THR A 91 -6.41 -2.78 12.39
N VAL A 92 -7.45 -2.63 13.23
CA VAL A 92 -7.38 -2.01 14.56
C VAL A 92 -7.37 -3.08 15.64
N ASP A 93 -8.41 -3.93 15.72
CA ASP A 93 -8.55 -4.87 16.84
C ASP A 93 -7.51 -5.99 16.79
N HIS A 94 -7.23 -6.52 15.59
CA HIS A 94 -6.22 -7.55 15.37
C HIS A 94 -4.84 -7.00 14.99
N ASP A 95 -4.71 -5.68 14.81
CA ASP A 95 -3.46 -5.02 14.39
C ASP A 95 -2.81 -5.73 13.18
N LEU A 96 -3.57 -5.95 12.09
CA LEU A 96 -3.07 -6.58 10.87
C LEU A 96 -3.05 -5.61 9.68
N PRO A 97 -2.01 -5.65 8.80
CA PRO A 97 -2.00 -4.87 7.58
C PRO A 97 -2.96 -5.48 6.54
N MET A 98 -3.82 -4.64 5.95
CA MET A 98 -4.75 -5.09 4.92
C MET A 98 -4.92 -4.05 3.81
N GLY A 99 -4.89 -4.50 2.56
CA GLY A 99 -5.33 -3.73 1.42
C GLY A 99 -6.86 -3.80 1.30
N VAL A 100 -7.50 -2.65 1.26
CA VAL A 100 -8.95 -2.48 1.17
C VAL A 100 -9.26 -1.80 -0.15
N ILE A 101 -10.09 -2.42 -0.98
CA ILE A 101 -10.67 -1.79 -2.16
C ILE A 101 -12.15 -1.55 -1.89
N ALA A 102 -12.66 -0.36 -2.15
CA ALA A 102 -14.06 -0.02 -1.99
C ALA A 102 -14.45 1.14 -2.91
N LYS A 103 -15.77 1.38 -3.04
CA LYS A 103 -16.28 2.64 -3.58
C LYS A 103 -15.80 3.81 -2.74
N TYR A 104 -15.77 5.00 -3.35
CA TYR A 104 -15.26 6.17 -2.67
C TYR A 104 -16.06 7.44 -2.96
N HIS A 105 -16.05 8.35 -1.99
CA HIS A 105 -16.62 9.69 -2.09
C HIS A 105 -15.75 10.56 -3.00
N ARG A 106 -16.14 10.67 -4.27
CA ARG A 106 -15.37 11.42 -5.29
C ARG A 106 -15.15 12.88 -4.92
N ASP A 107 -16.11 13.46 -4.21
CA ASP A 107 -16.15 14.83 -3.71
C ASP A 107 -15.24 15.07 -2.48
N HIS A 108 -14.58 14.03 -1.97
CA HIS A 108 -13.63 14.18 -0.87
C HIS A 108 -12.53 15.20 -1.22
N PRO A 109 -12.24 16.21 -0.36
CA PRO A 109 -11.32 17.30 -0.69
C PRO A 109 -9.92 16.86 -1.15
N LEU A 110 -9.38 15.78 -0.58
CA LEU A 110 -8.09 15.22 -1.01
C LEU A 110 -8.15 14.69 -2.45
N LEU A 111 -9.23 13.99 -2.82
CA LEU A 111 -9.36 13.41 -4.16
C LEU A 111 -9.57 14.49 -5.22
N GLN A 112 -10.21 15.60 -4.86
CA GLN A 112 -10.33 16.79 -5.71
C GLN A 112 -8.99 17.49 -6.00
N LYS A 113 -7.90 17.12 -5.30
CA LYS A 113 -6.53 17.57 -5.58
C LYS A 113 -5.73 16.61 -6.45
N VAL A 114 -6.26 15.42 -6.72
CA VAL A 114 -5.58 14.44 -7.57
C VAL A 114 -5.74 14.86 -9.03
N ASP A 115 -4.64 14.84 -9.77
CA ASP A 115 -4.71 14.99 -11.23
C ASP A 115 -5.67 13.95 -11.85
N PRO A 116 -6.57 14.32 -12.77
CA PRO A 116 -7.56 13.40 -13.32
C PRO A 116 -6.97 12.14 -13.98
N GLU A 117 -5.83 12.26 -14.67
CA GLU A 117 -5.18 11.10 -15.29
C GLU A 117 -4.60 10.17 -14.24
N LEU A 118 -4.04 10.74 -13.18
CA LEU A 118 -3.53 9.99 -12.04
C LEU A 118 -4.65 9.26 -11.28
N LEU A 119 -5.78 9.94 -11.06
CA LEU A 119 -6.93 9.34 -10.40
C LEU A 119 -7.43 8.14 -11.23
N ARG A 120 -7.59 8.32 -12.55
CA ARG A 120 -7.95 7.24 -13.48
C ARG A 120 -6.96 6.07 -13.43
N ALA A 121 -5.65 6.34 -13.37
CA ALA A 121 -4.63 5.29 -13.26
C ALA A 121 -4.62 4.57 -11.89
N SER A 122 -5.30 5.11 -10.88
CA SER A 122 -5.34 4.57 -9.51
C SER A 122 -6.71 4.02 -9.09
N THR A 123 -7.74 4.22 -9.90
CA THR A 123 -9.11 3.74 -9.65
C THR A 123 -9.58 2.79 -10.74
N ALA A 124 -10.53 1.92 -10.43
CA ALA A 124 -11.21 1.08 -11.43
C ALA A 124 -12.63 0.78 -10.97
N ASP A 125 -13.60 0.75 -11.88
CA ASP A 125 -15.00 0.43 -11.58
C ASP A 125 -15.60 1.28 -10.43
N GLY A 126 -15.17 2.55 -10.33
CA GLY A 126 -15.60 3.45 -9.25
C GLY A 126 -15.03 3.12 -7.86
N THR A 127 -14.02 2.26 -7.79
CA THR A 127 -13.32 1.88 -6.55
C THR A 127 -11.90 2.44 -6.49
N ILE A 128 -11.39 2.57 -5.27
CA ILE A 128 -9.99 2.94 -5.00
C ILE A 128 -9.41 1.93 -4.00
N GLY A 129 -8.11 1.64 -4.12
CA GLY A 129 -7.39 0.77 -3.19
C GLY A 129 -6.59 1.57 -2.19
N MET A 130 -6.60 1.13 -0.92
CA MET A 130 -5.80 1.69 0.17
C MET A 130 -5.10 0.57 0.93
N LEU A 131 -3.87 0.79 1.37
CA LEU A 131 -3.25 -0.07 2.39
C LEU A 131 -3.53 0.56 3.77
N LEU A 132 -4.01 -0.25 4.71
CA LEU A 132 -4.20 0.15 6.10
C LEU A 132 -3.25 -0.59 7.01
N ASN A 133 -2.95 0.02 8.15
CA ASN A 133 -2.00 -0.49 9.14
C ASN A 133 -0.66 -0.94 8.51
N GLY A 134 -0.15 -0.12 7.58
CA GLY A 134 1.14 -0.35 6.91
C GLY A 134 2.36 -0.13 7.81
N GLY A 135 2.17 0.31 9.05
CA GLY A 135 3.19 0.70 10.02
C GLY A 135 3.29 2.21 10.21
N ARG A 136 4.04 2.64 11.24
CA ARG A 136 4.09 4.05 11.71
C ARG A 136 4.36 5.07 10.60
N ILE A 137 5.35 4.85 9.74
CA ILE A 137 5.67 5.79 8.65
C ILE A 137 4.53 5.86 7.65
N HIS A 138 3.96 4.71 7.26
CA HIS A 138 2.83 4.66 6.33
C HIS A 138 1.62 5.45 6.84
N SER A 139 1.16 5.17 8.07
CA SER A 139 -0.01 5.87 8.63
C SER A 139 0.29 7.36 8.84
N ALA A 140 1.50 7.74 9.26
CA ALA A 140 1.85 9.15 9.43
C ALA A 140 1.91 9.92 8.11
N ILE A 141 2.46 9.34 7.04
CA ILE A 141 2.43 9.95 5.70
C ILE A 141 0.99 10.04 5.18
N GLY A 142 0.16 9.02 5.43
CA GLY A 142 -1.26 9.04 5.10
C GLY A 142 -2.02 10.18 5.78
N LYS A 143 -1.76 10.37 7.08
CA LYS A 143 -2.30 11.50 7.85
C LYS A 143 -1.86 12.84 7.29
N LEU A 144 -0.56 13.02 7.04
CA LEU A 144 -0.02 14.28 6.49
C LEU A 144 -0.58 14.57 5.08
N SER A 145 -0.69 13.54 4.23
CA SER A 145 -1.34 13.59 2.92
C SER A 145 -2.77 14.14 3.03
N ARG A 146 -3.57 13.57 3.94
CA ARG A 146 -4.94 14.00 4.20
C ARG A 146 -5.03 15.43 4.74
N GLU A 147 -4.27 15.76 5.77
CA GLU A 147 -4.32 17.08 6.43
C GLU A 147 -3.82 18.20 5.52
N ALA A 148 -2.80 17.95 4.69
CA ALA A 148 -2.27 18.92 3.74
C ALA A 148 -3.05 18.97 2.41
N LEU A 149 -4.02 18.06 2.21
CA LEU A 149 -4.67 17.83 0.92
C LEU A 149 -3.66 17.59 -0.22
N HIS A 150 -2.60 16.83 0.07
CA HIS A 150 -1.54 16.47 -0.87
C HIS A 150 -1.55 14.95 -1.13
N PRO A 151 -2.18 14.48 -2.23
CA PRO A 151 -2.33 13.04 -2.46
C PRO A 151 -1.00 12.33 -2.62
N VAL A 152 -0.85 11.21 -1.91
CA VAL A 152 0.30 10.31 -2.04
C VAL A 152 -0.17 8.94 -2.49
N PHE A 153 0.39 8.44 -3.58
CA PHE A 153 0.12 7.10 -4.09
C PHE A 153 1.36 6.23 -3.98
N GLY A 154 1.14 4.92 -3.84
CA GLY A 154 2.23 3.98 -3.67
C GLY A 154 1.94 2.59 -4.21
N SER A 155 3.04 1.89 -4.48
CA SER A 155 3.06 0.45 -4.71
C SER A 155 4.33 -0.14 -4.09
N SER A 156 4.51 -1.46 -4.16
CA SER A 156 5.73 -2.10 -3.66
C SER A 156 6.99 -1.65 -4.43
N ALA A 157 8.13 -1.50 -3.77
CA ALA A 157 9.39 -1.07 -4.37
C ALA A 157 10.09 -2.26 -5.06
N ASN A 158 9.63 -2.62 -6.26
CA ASN A 158 10.21 -3.69 -7.08
C ASN A 158 9.84 -3.52 -8.56
N LEU A 159 10.64 -4.10 -9.46
CA LEU A 159 10.22 -4.33 -10.84
C LEU A 159 8.95 -5.17 -10.88
N SER A 160 8.02 -4.85 -11.77
CA SER A 160 6.73 -5.54 -11.87
C SER A 160 6.94 -7.05 -12.06
N GLY A 161 6.16 -7.87 -11.34
CA GLY A 161 6.26 -9.33 -11.40
C GLY A 161 7.39 -9.96 -10.56
N THR A 162 8.32 -9.19 -10.02
CA THR A 162 9.51 -9.74 -9.31
C THR A 162 9.34 -9.97 -7.80
N GLY A 163 8.11 -9.86 -7.30
CA GLY A 163 7.79 -10.00 -5.88
C GLY A 163 8.23 -8.80 -5.02
N THR A 164 7.59 -8.65 -3.85
CA THR A 164 7.92 -7.59 -2.88
C THR A 164 9.27 -7.81 -2.23
N LYS A 165 9.98 -6.71 -1.96
CA LYS A 165 11.29 -6.71 -1.28
C LYS A 165 11.12 -6.35 0.18
N PHE A 166 11.78 -7.09 1.05
CA PHE A 166 11.65 -6.94 2.50
C PHE A 166 12.90 -6.34 3.15
N ARG A 167 13.93 -6.06 2.36
CA ARG A 167 15.08 -5.24 2.71
C ARG A 167 15.29 -4.19 1.61
N LEU A 168 15.87 -3.04 1.96
CA LEU A 168 16.16 -1.99 0.98
C LEU A 168 17.21 -2.48 -0.03
N GLU A 169 18.17 -3.27 0.46
CA GLU A 169 19.26 -3.86 -0.31
C GLU A 169 18.75 -4.83 -1.38
N ASP A 170 17.57 -5.43 -1.18
CA ASP A 170 16.92 -6.32 -2.13
C ASP A 170 16.13 -5.54 -3.22
N VAL A 171 15.94 -4.23 -3.06
CA VAL A 171 15.30 -3.36 -4.07
C VAL A 171 16.27 -3.17 -5.22
N GLN A 172 15.80 -3.42 -6.45
CA GLN A 172 16.64 -3.35 -7.64
C GLN A 172 17.29 -1.97 -7.79
N PRO A 173 18.59 -1.88 -8.18
CA PRO A 173 19.30 -0.62 -8.33
C PRO A 173 18.57 0.41 -9.20
N GLU A 174 17.87 -0.05 -10.23
CA GLU A 174 17.16 0.82 -11.16
C GLU A 174 15.88 1.43 -10.57
N ILE A 175 15.26 0.75 -9.60
CA ILE A 175 14.15 1.31 -8.81
C ILE A 175 14.69 2.30 -7.77
N ARG A 176 15.84 1.99 -7.17
CA ARG A 176 16.54 2.88 -6.23
C ARG A 176 17.02 4.17 -6.88
N ALA A 177 17.51 4.08 -8.12
CA ALA A 177 18.02 5.21 -8.90
C ALA A 177 16.98 6.30 -9.20
N ILE A 178 15.69 6.01 -9.04
CA ILE A 178 14.63 7.01 -9.23
C ILE A 178 14.13 7.63 -7.92
N ALA A 179 14.59 7.17 -6.76
CA ALA A 179 14.19 7.69 -5.47
C ALA A 179 15.02 8.92 -5.08
N ASP A 180 14.36 9.96 -4.60
CA ASP A 180 14.98 11.16 -4.05
C ASP A 180 15.27 11.00 -2.55
N ILE A 181 14.60 10.03 -1.90
CA ILE A 181 14.86 9.61 -0.53
C ILE A 181 14.64 8.11 -0.34
N GLU A 182 15.55 7.47 0.38
CA GLU A 182 15.45 6.08 0.80
C GLU A 182 15.58 5.98 2.33
N LEU A 183 14.70 5.22 2.98
CA LEU A 183 14.80 4.93 4.41
C LEU A 183 15.18 3.46 4.61
N ASN A 184 16.36 3.17 5.17
CA ASN A 184 16.76 1.80 5.48
C ASN A 184 16.40 1.41 6.92
N TYR A 185 15.28 0.70 7.10
CA TYR A 185 14.84 0.19 8.40
C TYR A 185 15.01 -1.33 8.49
N GLY A 186 15.96 -1.88 7.72
CA GLY A 186 16.28 -3.31 7.70
C GLY A 186 15.14 -4.20 7.23
N LEU A 187 15.15 -5.44 7.75
CA LEU A 187 14.20 -6.49 7.40
C LEU A 187 12.78 -6.17 7.88
N ARG A 188 11.79 -6.28 7.00
CA ARG A 188 10.39 -5.98 7.32
C ARG A 188 9.67 -7.16 8.00
N PRO A 189 8.73 -6.90 8.94
CA PRO A 189 8.11 -7.93 9.76
C PRO A 189 7.47 -9.09 8.99
N CYS A 190 6.72 -8.79 7.92
CA CYS A 190 6.00 -9.81 7.16
C CYS A 190 6.86 -10.59 6.14
N HIS A 191 8.19 -10.54 6.23
CA HIS A 191 9.08 -11.19 5.25
C HIS A 191 8.85 -12.69 5.09
N LEU A 192 8.42 -13.40 6.14
CA LEU A 192 8.15 -14.85 6.08
C LEU A 192 7.02 -15.21 5.13
N TYR A 193 6.04 -14.30 4.94
CA TYR A 193 4.97 -14.50 3.97
C TYR A 193 5.46 -14.42 2.52
N GLN A 194 6.56 -13.71 2.27
CA GLN A 194 7.16 -13.54 0.94
C GLN A 194 6.18 -13.03 -0.14
N ARG A 195 5.05 -12.43 0.29
CA ARG A 195 4.04 -11.75 -0.50
C ARG A 195 3.74 -10.40 0.16
N SER A 196 3.28 -9.42 -0.62
CA SER A 196 2.79 -8.14 -0.09
C SER A 196 1.47 -8.30 0.68
N SER A 197 0.80 -7.21 1.07
CA SER A 197 -0.46 -7.25 1.85
C SER A 197 -1.53 -8.13 1.22
N THR A 198 -2.36 -8.76 2.05
CA THR A 198 -3.66 -9.28 1.60
C THR A 198 -4.52 -8.14 1.07
N ILE A 199 -5.21 -8.34 -0.05
CA ILE A 199 -6.11 -7.33 -0.64
C ILE A 199 -7.49 -7.93 -0.84
N ILE A 200 -8.51 -7.27 -0.29
CA ILE A 200 -9.92 -7.65 -0.42
C ILE A 200 -10.70 -6.46 -0.99
N ASN A 201 -11.54 -6.74 -1.99
CA ASN A 201 -12.56 -5.79 -2.43
C ASN A 201 -13.78 -5.91 -1.52
N PHE A 202 -14.08 -4.86 -0.77
CA PHE A 202 -15.20 -4.83 0.16
C PHE A 202 -16.53 -4.54 -0.53
N GLU A 203 -16.57 -4.22 -1.83
CA GLU A 203 -17.85 -4.18 -2.57
C GLU A 203 -18.49 -5.57 -2.64
N ASP A 204 -17.72 -6.60 -3.01
CA ASP A 204 -18.21 -7.96 -3.26
C ASP A 204 -17.52 -9.04 -2.43
N MET A 205 -16.64 -8.64 -1.49
CA MET A 205 -15.77 -9.50 -0.69
C MET A 205 -14.78 -10.37 -1.50
N THR A 206 -14.54 -10.03 -2.77
CA THR A 206 -13.56 -10.73 -3.59
C THR A 206 -12.15 -10.56 -3.02
N VAL A 207 -11.46 -11.68 -2.80
CA VAL A 207 -10.02 -11.66 -2.50
C VAL A 207 -9.25 -11.40 -3.80
N VAL A 208 -8.63 -10.22 -3.89
CA VAL A 208 -7.78 -9.84 -5.03
C VAL A 208 -6.40 -10.45 -4.88
N ARG A 209 -5.87 -10.48 -3.64
CA ARG A 209 -4.59 -11.10 -3.32
C ARG A 209 -4.59 -11.76 -1.95
N MET A 210 -4.21 -13.03 -1.91
CA MET A 210 -3.84 -13.77 -0.70
C MET A 210 -2.40 -13.39 -0.32
N GLY A 211 -2.24 -12.48 0.63
CA GLY A 211 -0.95 -11.88 0.94
C GLY A 211 -0.46 -12.16 2.35
N SER A 212 0.30 -11.21 2.88
CA SER A 212 0.72 -11.20 4.29
C SER A 212 -0.49 -11.32 5.21
N CYS A 213 -0.37 -12.19 6.22
CA CYS A 213 -1.36 -12.41 7.27
C CYS A 213 -2.73 -12.90 6.77
N TYR A 214 -2.82 -13.48 5.56
CA TYR A 214 -4.08 -13.91 4.96
C TYR A 214 -4.88 -14.85 5.87
N GLU A 215 -4.20 -15.83 6.48
CA GLU A 215 -4.78 -16.81 7.39
C GLU A 215 -5.37 -16.17 8.64
N LEU A 216 -4.71 -15.14 9.18
CA LEU A 216 -5.19 -14.41 10.37
C LEU A 216 -6.37 -13.51 10.02
N ILE A 217 -6.35 -12.88 8.83
CA ILE A 217 -7.44 -12.06 8.32
C ILE A 217 -8.68 -12.93 8.06
N ALA A 218 -8.50 -14.08 7.42
CA ALA A 218 -9.58 -15.03 7.15
C ALA A 218 -10.22 -15.56 8.45
N ASP A 219 -9.39 -15.92 9.43
CA ASP A 219 -9.87 -16.35 10.76
C ASP A 219 -10.70 -15.25 11.46
N ALA A 220 -10.20 -14.01 11.48
CA ALA A 220 -10.90 -12.87 12.09
C ALA A 220 -12.27 -12.62 11.42
N LEU A 221 -12.29 -12.56 10.09
CA LEU A 221 -13.53 -12.33 9.33
C LEU A 221 -14.52 -13.48 9.48
N LYS A 222 -14.04 -14.73 9.55
CA LYS A 222 -14.90 -15.89 9.80
C LYS A 222 -15.51 -15.85 11.19
N ARG A 223 -14.71 -15.66 12.25
CA ARG A 223 -15.18 -15.70 13.64
C ARG A 223 -16.14 -14.56 13.97
N HIS A 224 -15.84 -13.34 13.51
CA HIS A 224 -16.59 -12.16 13.92
C HIS A 224 -17.75 -11.80 12.97
N PHE A 225 -17.66 -12.21 11.70
CA PHE A 225 -18.65 -11.81 10.70
C PHE A 225 -19.22 -12.99 9.90
N ASN A 226 -18.79 -14.23 10.15
CA ASN A 226 -19.19 -15.40 9.38
C ASN A 226 -18.93 -15.24 7.87
N VAL A 227 -17.81 -14.61 7.51
CA VAL A 227 -17.36 -14.49 6.11
C VAL A 227 -16.33 -15.58 5.85
N ASP A 228 -16.61 -16.44 4.88
CA ASP A 228 -15.67 -17.44 4.40
C ASP A 228 -14.85 -16.87 3.24
N LEU A 229 -13.53 -16.81 3.42
CA LEU A 229 -12.60 -16.48 2.33
C LEU A 229 -12.10 -17.77 1.66
N PRO A 230 -11.69 -17.72 0.38
CA PRO A 230 -11.15 -18.89 -0.31
C PRO A 230 -9.90 -19.46 0.36
N VAL A 231 -9.65 -20.75 0.19
CA VAL A 231 -8.44 -21.41 0.70
C VAL A 231 -7.20 -20.95 -0.08
N ASP A 232 -6.15 -20.54 0.62
CA ASP A 232 -4.84 -20.29 -0.01
C ASP A 232 -4.16 -21.63 -0.30
N GLN A 233 -3.93 -21.89 -1.60
CA GLN A 233 -3.27 -23.11 -2.07
C GLN A 233 -1.76 -23.11 -1.83
N GLY A 234 -1.22 -22.04 -1.22
CA GLY A 234 0.19 -21.89 -0.92
C GLY A 234 1.00 -21.32 -2.06
N ARG A 235 2.26 -21.01 -1.77
CA ARG A 235 3.15 -20.30 -2.69
C ARG A 235 3.66 -21.16 -3.85
N ASP A 236 3.71 -22.48 -3.68
CA ASP A 236 4.13 -23.38 -4.75
C ASP A 236 3.11 -23.41 -5.90
N VAL A 237 1.83 -23.19 -5.58
CA VAL A 237 0.75 -23.15 -6.57
C VAL A 237 0.51 -21.73 -7.08
N ASN A 238 0.46 -20.74 -6.18
CA ASN A 238 0.27 -19.33 -6.55
C ASN A 238 1.34 -18.46 -5.87
N PRO A 239 2.53 -18.27 -6.48
CA PRO A 239 3.61 -17.52 -5.84
C PRO A 239 3.25 -16.08 -5.48
N SER A 240 2.46 -15.41 -6.32
CA SER A 240 2.09 -14.00 -6.15
C SER A 240 0.91 -13.79 -5.19
N GLY A 241 0.06 -14.82 -5.05
CA GLY A 241 -1.19 -14.78 -4.31
C GLY A 241 -2.32 -14.03 -5.03
N HIS A 242 -2.10 -13.47 -6.22
CA HIS A 242 -3.18 -12.81 -6.97
C HIS A 242 -4.13 -13.85 -7.53
N LEU A 243 -5.43 -13.60 -7.40
CA LEU A 243 -6.47 -14.45 -7.99
C LEU A 243 -7.01 -13.88 -9.29
N GLN A 244 -6.80 -12.59 -9.54
CA GLN A 244 -7.44 -11.83 -10.62
C GLN A 244 -6.50 -10.75 -11.21
N GLU A 245 -5.23 -11.08 -11.45
CA GLU A 245 -4.19 -10.09 -11.83
C GLU A 245 -4.55 -9.26 -13.09
N PHE A 246 -5.29 -9.83 -14.03
CA PHE A 246 -5.67 -9.19 -15.30
C PHE A 246 -7.18 -8.90 -15.42
N ARG A 247 -7.93 -8.90 -14.31
CA ARG A 247 -9.38 -8.60 -14.35
C ARG A 247 -9.66 -7.16 -14.77
N LEU A 248 -8.81 -6.24 -14.34
CA LEU A 248 -8.97 -4.82 -14.65
C LEU A 248 -8.57 -4.54 -16.10
N ARG A 249 -9.37 -3.73 -16.78
CA ARG A 249 -9.01 -3.19 -18.09
C ARG A 249 -7.86 -2.21 -17.94
N ASP A 250 -7.17 -2.00 -19.04
CA ASP A 250 -6.13 -0.98 -19.12
C ASP A 250 -6.78 0.38 -18.90
N PHE A 251 -6.23 1.18 -17.96
CA PHE A 251 -6.85 2.47 -17.66
C PHE A 251 -6.91 3.36 -18.90
N THR A 252 -6.00 3.20 -19.88
CA THR A 252 -6.00 3.89 -21.18
C THR A 252 -7.24 3.67 -22.04
N GLU A 253 -8.00 2.60 -21.79
CA GLU A 253 -9.23 2.27 -22.50
C GLU A 253 -10.49 2.78 -21.77
N GLU A 254 -10.38 3.19 -20.50
CA GLU A 254 -11.48 3.78 -19.76
C GLU A 254 -11.72 5.20 -20.28
N SER A 255 -12.85 5.40 -20.97
CA SER A 255 -13.28 6.74 -21.41
C SER A 255 -13.48 7.65 -20.18
N PRO A 256 -13.08 8.93 -20.25
CA PRO A 256 -13.36 9.86 -19.16
C PRO A 256 -14.87 9.93 -18.93
N VAL A 257 -15.30 9.63 -17.70
CA VAL A 257 -16.68 9.85 -17.24
C VAL A 257 -16.79 11.29 -16.77
#